data_AF-A0A8D8ETL2-F1
#
_entry.id   AF-A0A8D8ETL2-F1
#
_cell.length_a   1.000
_cell.length_b   1.000
_cell.length_c   1.000
_cell.angle_alpha   90.00
_cell.angle_beta   90.00
_cell.angle_gamma   90.00
#
_symmetry.space_group_name_H-M   'P 1'
#
loop_
_entity.id
_entity.type
_entity.pdbx_description
1 polymer ?
#
loop_
_entity_poly.entity_id
_entity_poly.type
_entity_poly.pdbx_seq_one_letter_code
_entity_poly.pdbx_strand_id
1 'polypeptide(L)'
;MQSHSKKRVCYYYDSDIGNYYYGQGHPMKPHRIRMTHNLLLNYGLYRKMEIYRPHKATADEMTKFHSDDYIRFLRSIRPDNMSEYNKQMQRFNVGEDCPVFDGLYEFCQLSAGGSVAAAVKLNKQASEICINWGGGLHHAKKSEASGFCYV
;
A
#
# COMPACT_ATOMS: atom_id res chain seq x y z
N MET A 1 -33.10 -3.59 -23.46
CA MET A 1 -32.26 -3.13 -22.33
C MET A 1 -31.42 -4.31 -21.86
N GLN A 2 -30.10 -4.28 -22.02
CA GLN A 2 -29.25 -5.35 -21.47
C GLN A 2 -29.40 -5.31 -19.94
N SER A 3 -29.83 -6.44 -19.37
CA SER A 3 -29.76 -6.66 -17.93
C SER A 3 -28.31 -6.48 -17.50
N HIS A 4 -28.00 -5.40 -16.77
CA HIS A 4 -26.71 -5.31 -16.10
C HIS A 4 -26.69 -6.39 -15.02
N SER A 5 -26.04 -7.52 -15.28
CA SER A 5 -25.77 -8.49 -14.23
C SER A 5 -24.98 -7.78 -13.12
N LYS A 6 -25.30 -8.12 -11.85
CA LYS A 6 -24.54 -7.57 -10.72
C LYS A 6 -23.11 -8.10 -10.80
N LYS A 7 -22.16 -7.22 -11.12
CA LYS A 7 -20.74 -7.54 -11.16
C LYS A 7 -20.25 -8.00 -9.79
N ARG A 8 -19.41 -9.04 -9.75
CA ARG A 8 -18.71 -9.45 -8.52
C ARG A 8 -17.64 -8.42 -8.17
N VAL A 9 -17.66 -7.99 -6.91
CA VAL A 9 -16.74 -6.99 -6.36
C VAL A 9 -15.92 -7.62 -5.24
N CYS A 10 -14.60 -7.48 -5.31
CA CYS A 10 -13.68 -7.78 -4.23
C CYS A 10 -13.10 -6.49 -3.66
N TYR A 11 -12.91 -6.43 -2.35
CA TYR A 11 -12.34 -5.29 -1.65
C TYR A 11 -11.24 -5.76 -0.70
N TYR A 12 -10.07 -5.14 -0.79
CA TYR A 12 -8.89 -5.48 0.02
C TYR A 12 -8.71 -4.47 1.15
N TYR A 13 -8.57 -4.99 2.37
CA TYR A 13 -8.35 -4.20 3.57
C TYR A 13 -7.60 -4.98 4.64
N ASP A 14 -6.58 -4.36 5.24
CA ASP A 14 -5.93 -4.82 6.46
C ASP A 14 -6.20 -3.82 7.57
N SER A 15 -6.53 -4.28 8.77
CA SER A 15 -6.83 -3.41 9.92
C SER A 15 -5.64 -2.54 10.34
N ASP A 16 -4.41 -3.01 10.10
CA ASP A 16 -3.19 -2.35 10.53
C ASP A 16 -2.87 -1.12 9.67
N ILE A 17 -3.39 -1.05 8.44
CA ILE A 17 -3.08 0.04 7.49
C ILE A 17 -3.40 1.43 8.05
N GLY A 18 -4.42 1.53 8.91
CA GLY A 18 -4.84 2.79 9.50
C GLY A 18 -4.01 3.24 10.71
N ASN A 19 -3.08 2.41 11.17
CA ASN A 19 -2.26 2.66 12.35
C ASN A 19 -0.87 3.21 11.99
N TYR A 20 -0.41 3.05 10.74
CA TYR A 20 0.85 3.64 10.29
C TYR A 20 0.77 5.17 10.28
N TYR A 21 1.85 5.81 10.73
CA TYR A 21 1.90 7.23 10.98
C TYR A 21 3.14 7.85 10.35
N TYR A 22 2.94 8.69 9.33
CA TYR A 22 4.04 9.36 8.61
C TYR A 22 4.80 10.38 9.45
N GLY A 23 4.31 10.78 10.62
CA GLY A 23 4.94 11.78 11.47
C GLY A 23 4.05 13.00 11.76
N GLN A 24 4.52 13.81 12.71
CA GLN A 24 3.87 15.05 13.11
C GLN A 24 3.85 16.05 11.95
N GLY A 25 2.71 16.72 11.75
CA GLY A 25 2.54 17.71 10.68
C GLY A 25 2.39 17.13 9.27
N HIS A 26 2.79 15.88 9.02
CA HIS A 26 2.78 15.30 7.67
C HIS A 26 1.35 15.11 7.11
N PRO A 27 1.05 15.50 5.86
CA PRO A 27 -0.33 15.49 5.34
C PRO A 27 -0.88 14.10 4.99
N MET A 28 -0.04 13.14 4.61
CA MET A 28 -0.48 11.76 4.37
C MET A 28 -0.89 11.10 5.69
N LYS A 29 -2.18 10.78 5.82
CA LYS A 29 -2.76 10.09 6.99
C LYS A 29 -3.35 8.73 6.58
N PRO A 30 -2.61 7.60 6.72
CA PRO A 30 -3.13 6.26 6.41
C PRO A 30 -4.45 5.92 7.12
N HIS A 31 -4.71 6.54 8.28
CA HIS A 31 -5.97 6.47 9.01
C HIS A 31 -7.23 6.71 8.14
N ARG A 32 -7.14 7.54 7.08
CA ARG A 32 -8.24 7.77 6.13
C ARG A 32 -8.81 6.47 5.54
N ILE A 33 -7.95 5.45 5.34
CA ILE A 33 -8.36 4.15 4.80
C ILE A 33 -9.23 3.39 5.83
N ARG A 34 -8.87 3.46 7.11
CA ARG A 34 -9.68 2.91 8.22
C ARG A 34 -11.01 3.65 8.36
N MET A 35 -11.03 4.97 8.16
CA MET A 35 -12.29 5.74 8.14
C MET A 35 -13.20 5.27 6.99
N THR A 36 -12.66 5.15 5.77
CA THR A 36 -13.40 4.63 4.62
C THR A 36 -13.95 3.24 4.91
N HIS A 37 -13.13 2.32 5.44
CA HIS A 37 -13.56 0.97 5.80
C HIS A 37 -14.76 0.98 6.76
N ASN A 38 -14.68 1.75 7.84
CA ASN A 38 -15.77 1.82 8.83
C ASN A 38 -17.06 2.40 8.24
N LEU A 39 -16.98 3.39 7.34
CA LEU A 39 -18.17 3.89 6.64
C LEU A 39 -18.80 2.80 5.76
N LEU A 40 -17.99 2.05 4.99
CA LEU A 40 -18.49 0.94 4.16
C LEU A 40 -19.19 -0.14 5.00
N LEU A 41 -18.67 -0.44 6.20
CA LEU A 41 -19.30 -1.37 7.14
C LEU A 41 -20.67 -0.86 7.61
N ASN A 42 -20.73 0.40 8.07
CA ASN A 42 -21.96 1.00 8.61
C ASN A 42 -23.05 1.21 7.55
N TYR A 43 -22.66 1.50 6.30
CA TYR A 43 -23.60 1.51 5.17
C TYR A 43 -24.04 0.10 4.74
N GLY A 44 -23.48 -0.96 5.32
CA GLY A 44 -23.81 -2.34 4.99
C GLY A 44 -23.32 -2.79 3.62
N LEU A 45 -22.36 -2.08 3.02
CA LEU A 45 -21.79 -2.40 1.70
C LEU A 45 -20.93 -3.66 1.73
N TYR A 46 -20.37 -4.00 2.89
CA TYR A 46 -19.65 -5.27 3.09
C TYR A 46 -20.48 -6.51 2.76
N ARG A 47 -21.82 -6.43 2.87
CA ARG A 47 -22.74 -7.53 2.52
C ARG A 47 -22.89 -7.73 1.01
N LYS A 48 -22.35 -6.81 0.21
CA LYS A 48 -22.51 -6.74 -1.26
C LYS A 48 -21.19 -6.98 -2.00
N MET A 49 -20.10 -7.27 -1.30
CA MET A 49 -18.78 -7.50 -1.86
C MET A 49 -18.01 -8.52 -1.02
N GLU A 50 -17.03 -9.19 -1.63
CA GLU A 50 -16.13 -10.07 -0.91
C GLU A 50 -14.98 -9.25 -0.31
N ILE A 51 -14.76 -9.34 1.00
CA ILE A 51 -13.67 -8.62 1.68
C ILE A 51 -12.51 -9.58 1.92
N TYR A 52 -11.32 -9.15 1.51
CA TYR A 52 -10.07 -9.90 1.67
C TYR A 52 -9.06 -9.11 2.48
N ARG A 53 -8.34 -9.81 3.35
CA ARG A 53 -7.11 -9.29 3.93
C ARG A 53 -5.98 -9.48 2.91
N PRO A 54 -5.25 -8.43 2.50
CA PRO A 54 -4.13 -8.59 1.57
C PRO A 54 -2.99 -9.36 2.24
N HIS A 55 -2.23 -10.12 1.45
CA HIS A 55 -0.94 -10.62 1.92
C HIS A 55 0.06 -9.46 1.98
N LYS A 56 1.12 -9.59 2.79
CA LYS A 56 2.26 -8.69 2.73
C LYS A 56 3.05 -9.03 1.47
N ALA A 57 3.16 -8.08 0.52
CA ALA A 57 3.97 -8.28 -0.67
C ALA A 57 5.42 -8.64 -0.29
N THR A 58 5.97 -9.62 -0.98
CA THR A 58 7.36 -10.06 -0.81
C THR A 58 8.34 -9.11 -1.48
N ALA A 59 9.61 -9.18 -1.09
CA ALA A 59 10.67 -8.45 -1.80
C ALA A 59 10.70 -8.85 -3.28
N ASP A 60 10.56 -10.15 -3.58
CA ASP A 60 10.53 -10.69 -4.95
C ASP A 60 9.37 -10.13 -5.79
N GLU A 61 8.20 -9.89 -5.17
CA GLU A 61 7.09 -9.22 -5.85
C GLU A 61 7.39 -7.75 -6.15
N MET A 62 7.98 -7.03 -5.19
CA MET A 62 8.31 -5.60 -5.34
C MET A 62 9.46 -5.37 -6.34
N THR A 63 10.45 -6.25 -6.38
CA THR A 63 11.60 -6.15 -7.30
C THR A 63 11.27 -6.54 -8.74
N LYS A 64 10.03 -6.97 -9.04
CA LYS A 64 9.55 -7.04 -10.43
C LYS A 64 9.59 -5.70 -11.16
N PHE A 65 9.52 -4.59 -10.42
CA PHE A 65 9.70 -3.24 -10.95
C PHE A 65 10.87 -2.51 -10.29
N HIS A 66 10.89 -2.47 -8.95
CA HIS A 66 11.88 -1.70 -8.19
C HIS A 66 13.26 -2.36 -8.20
N SER A 67 14.32 -1.59 -7.97
CA SER A 67 15.67 -2.15 -7.86
C SER A 67 15.87 -2.92 -6.54
N ASP A 68 16.65 -3.99 -6.58
CA ASP A 68 16.93 -4.85 -5.42
C ASP A 68 17.59 -4.09 -4.27
N ASP A 69 18.45 -3.12 -4.56
CA ASP A 69 19.11 -2.30 -3.55
C ASP A 69 18.16 -1.31 -2.88
N TYR A 70 17.18 -0.78 -3.60
CA TYR A 70 16.16 0.10 -3.05
C TYR A 70 15.18 -0.65 -2.15
N ILE A 71 14.69 -1.83 -2.57
CA ILE A 71 13.82 -2.65 -1.71
C ILE A 71 14.56 -3.17 -0.47
N ARG A 72 15.85 -3.55 -0.61
CA ARG A 72 16.69 -3.90 0.55
C ARG A 72 16.86 -2.72 1.51
N PHE A 73 17.04 -1.50 0.98
CA PHE A 73 17.08 -0.29 1.79
C PHE A 73 15.77 -0.06 2.55
N LEU A 74 14.62 -0.07 1.87
CA LEU A 74 13.31 0.12 2.52
C LEU A 74 13.04 -0.93 3.61
N ARG A 75 13.50 -2.17 3.40
CA ARG A 75 13.39 -3.25 4.39
C ARG A 75 14.30 -3.03 5.62
N SER A 76 15.39 -2.30 5.47
CA SER A 76 16.42 -2.15 6.52
C SER A 76 16.30 -0.85 7.30
N ILE A 77 15.89 0.23 6.65
CA ILE A 77 15.78 1.56 7.24
C ILE A 77 14.68 1.61 8.30
N ARG A 78 15.01 2.22 9.44
CA ARG A 78 14.14 2.41 10.59
C ARG A 78 14.51 3.72 11.29
N PRO A 79 13.62 4.29 12.12
CA PRO A 79 13.94 5.53 12.84
C PRO A 79 15.21 5.46 13.70
N ASP A 80 15.50 4.29 14.29
CA ASP A 80 16.65 4.07 15.19
C ASP A 80 18.01 4.02 14.47
N ASN A 81 18.05 3.76 13.17
CA ASN A 81 19.29 3.61 12.40
C ASN A 81 19.49 4.66 11.29
N MET A 82 18.66 5.70 11.22
CA MET A 82 18.72 6.71 10.15
C MET A 82 20.10 7.33 9.95
N SER A 83 20.85 7.57 11.04
CA SER A 83 22.20 8.15 11.01
C SER A 83 23.21 7.29 10.23
N GLU A 84 23.01 5.97 10.21
CA GLU A 84 23.86 5.01 9.47
C GLU A 84 23.55 4.99 7.96
N TYR A 85 22.37 5.51 7.57
CA TYR A 85 21.84 5.44 6.21
C TYR A 85 21.79 6.78 5.48
N ASN A 86 22.40 7.85 6.00
CA ASN A 86 22.34 9.20 5.42
C ASN A 86 22.60 9.25 3.90
N LYS A 87 23.60 8.50 3.41
CA LYS A 87 23.92 8.44 1.97
C LYS A 87 22.83 7.74 1.16
N GLN A 88 22.30 6.62 1.65
CA GLN A 88 21.20 5.90 0.99
C GLN A 88 19.90 6.70 1.03
N MET A 89 19.60 7.37 2.15
CA MET A 89 18.44 8.24 2.30
C MET A 89 18.42 9.35 1.25
N GLN A 90 19.55 10.02 1.03
CA GLN A 90 19.69 11.01 -0.04
C GLN A 90 19.53 10.37 -1.43
N ARG A 91 20.19 9.23 -1.68
CA ARG A 91 20.14 8.52 -2.97
C ARG A 91 18.73 8.04 -3.34
N PHE A 92 17.96 7.59 -2.35
CA PHE A 92 16.64 6.99 -2.54
C PHE A 92 15.49 7.96 -2.24
N ASN A 93 15.80 9.24 -2.00
CA ASN A 93 14.87 10.32 -1.72
C ASN A 93 13.90 10.02 -0.54
N VAL A 94 14.47 9.50 0.56
CA VAL A 94 13.76 9.19 1.81
C VAL A 94 14.31 10.07 2.93
N GLY A 95 13.44 10.80 3.62
CA GLY A 95 13.80 11.72 4.71
C GLY A 95 12.79 12.86 4.89
N GLU A 96 12.74 13.78 3.93
CA GLU A 96 11.89 14.98 4.01
C GLU A 96 10.42 14.66 3.66
N ASP A 97 10.02 14.84 2.40
CA ASP A 97 8.66 14.56 1.92
C ASP A 97 8.30 13.08 2.02
N CYS A 98 9.27 12.18 2.09
CA CYS A 98 9.07 10.74 2.25
C CYS A 98 9.76 10.28 3.53
N PRO A 99 9.16 10.53 4.72
CA PRO A 99 9.82 10.31 6.00
C PRO A 99 10.03 8.83 6.32
N VAL A 100 11.07 8.55 7.11
CA VAL A 100 11.22 7.26 7.77
C VAL A 100 10.28 7.23 8.97
N PHE A 101 9.49 6.16 9.11
CA PHE A 101 8.59 5.97 10.24
C PHE A 101 8.48 4.49 10.62
N ASP A 102 8.00 4.21 11.83
CA ASP A 102 7.84 2.85 12.34
C ASP A 102 6.84 2.06 11.47
N GLY A 103 7.31 0.93 10.93
CA GLY A 103 6.51 0.08 10.05
C GLY A 103 6.41 0.57 8.60
N LEU A 104 7.32 1.45 8.15
CA LEU A 104 7.40 1.92 6.75
C LEU A 104 7.32 0.76 5.74
N TYR A 105 8.13 -0.28 5.94
CA TYR A 105 8.18 -1.40 5.01
C TYR A 105 6.87 -2.17 5.01
N GLU A 106 6.29 -2.46 6.17
CA GLU A 106 5.02 -3.16 6.29
C GLU A 106 3.87 -2.37 5.66
N PHE A 107 3.87 -1.04 5.78
CA PHE A 107 2.92 -0.18 5.07
C PHE A 107 3.01 -0.38 3.54
N CYS A 108 4.23 -0.39 2.99
CA CYS A 108 4.47 -0.67 1.57
C CYS A 108 3.98 -2.07 1.18
N GLN A 109 4.27 -3.08 2.01
CA GLN A 109 3.88 -4.47 1.76
C GLN A 109 2.36 -4.65 1.68
N LEU A 110 1.60 -4.00 2.57
CA LEU A 110 0.14 -4.08 2.56
C LEU A 110 -0.47 -3.33 1.36
N SER A 111 0.07 -2.15 1.04
CA SER A 111 -0.36 -1.35 -0.09
C SER A 111 -0.16 -2.09 -1.43
N ALA A 112 1.06 -2.60 -1.65
CA ALA A 112 1.42 -3.35 -2.84
C ALA A 112 0.70 -4.70 -2.90
N GLY A 113 0.65 -5.43 -1.78
CA GLY A 113 0.04 -6.75 -1.68
C GLY A 113 -1.45 -6.75 -2.06
N GLY A 114 -2.20 -5.74 -1.61
CA GLY A 114 -3.60 -5.58 -2.03
C GLY A 114 -3.77 -5.35 -3.52
N SER A 115 -2.87 -4.59 -4.14
CA SER A 115 -2.92 -4.29 -5.58
C SER A 115 -2.53 -5.51 -6.43
N VAL A 116 -1.49 -6.24 -6.02
CA VAL A 116 -1.05 -7.48 -6.69
C VAL A 116 -2.12 -8.58 -6.55
N ALA A 117 -2.68 -8.77 -5.35
CA ALA A 117 -3.74 -9.74 -5.12
C ALA A 117 -5.01 -9.42 -5.94
N ALA A 118 -5.38 -8.13 -6.01
CA ALA A 118 -6.46 -7.66 -6.88
C ALA A 118 -6.21 -8.00 -8.36
N ALA A 119 -5.00 -7.72 -8.87
CA ALA A 119 -4.63 -8.04 -10.25
C ALA A 119 -4.67 -9.55 -10.53
N VAL A 120 -4.16 -10.38 -9.62
CA VAL A 120 -4.24 -11.85 -9.73
C VAL A 120 -5.70 -12.32 -9.78
N LYS A 121 -6.59 -11.71 -8.99
CA LYS A 121 -8.00 -12.09 -8.95
C LYS A 121 -8.74 -11.72 -10.24
N LEU A 122 -8.41 -10.58 -10.84
CA LEU A 122 -8.87 -10.18 -12.16
C LEU A 122 -8.36 -11.14 -13.25
N ASN A 123 -7.06 -11.47 -13.25
CA ASN A 123 -6.46 -12.40 -14.22
C ASN A 123 -7.08 -13.80 -14.17
N LYS A 124 -7.45 -14.26 -12.97
CA LYS A 124 -8.16 -15.53 -12.76
C LYS A 124 -9.66 -15.47 -13.07
N GLN A 125 -10.17 -14.33 -13.53
CA GLN A 125 -11.60 -14.08 -13.79
C GLN A 125 -12.48 -14.40 -12.57
N ALA A 126 -11.92 -14.29 -11.37
CA ALA A 126 -12.60 -14.62 -10.12
C ALA A 126 -13.33 -13.41 -9.51
N SER A 127 -13.16 -12.22 -10.08
CA SER A 127 -13.95 -11.01 -9.80
C SER A 127 -13.98 -10.13 -11.04
N GLU A 128 -14.99 -9.28 -11.18
CA GLU A 128 -15.09 -8.31 -12.27
C GLU A 128 -14.58 -6.92 -11.86
N ILE A 129 -14.63 -6.62 -10.55
CA ILE A 129 -14.11 -5.40 -9.95
C ILE A 129 -13.29 -5.78 -8.73
N CYS A 130 -12.11 -5.20 -8.58
CA CYS A 130 -11.29 -5.31 -7.38
C CYS A 130 -10.92 -3.91 -6.88
N ILE A 131 -11.04 -3.69 -5.57
CA ILE A 131 -10.83 -2.38 -4.95
C ILE A 131 -9.74 -2.52 -3.87
N ASN A 132 -8.71 -1.68 -3.95
CA ASN A 132 -7.70 -1.52 -2.90
C ASN A 132 -7.50 -0.03 -2.61
N TRP A 133 -8.17 0.50 -1.59
CA TRP A 133 -8.01 1.92 -1.19
C TRP A 133 -6.68 2.20 -0.48
N GLY A 134 -5.94 1.16 -0.08
CA GLY A 134 -4.59 1.30 0.45
C GLY A 134 -3.51 1.43 -0.63
N GLY A 135 -3.86 1.20 -1.91
CA GLY A 135 -2.96 1.34 -3.06
C GLY A 135 -3.00 2.73 -3.72
N GLY A 136 -2.55 2.78 -4.97
CA GLY A 136 -2.57 4.02 -5.79
C GLY A 136 -1.41 4.97 -5.53
N LEU A 137 -0.28 4.47 -5.02
CA LEU A 137 0.92 5.26 -4.71
C LEU A 137 1.76 5.53 -5.97
N HIS A 138 1.19 6.33 -6.88
CA HIS A 138 1.68 6.48 -8.26
C HIS A 138 2.98 7.30 -8.45
N HIS A 139 3.52 7.92 -7.41
CA HIS A 139 4.70 8.78 -7.53
C HIS A 139 6.02 8.01 -7.39
N ALA A 140 5.99 6.81 -6.79
CA ALA A 140 7.17 5.98 -6.56
C ALA A 140 7.87 5.66 -7.89
N LYS A 141 9.20 5.69 -7.89
CA LYS A 141 10.04 5.38 -9.06
C LYS A 141 10.72 4.03 -8.87
N LYS A 142 11.46 3.60 -9.89
CA LYS A 142 12.19 2.33 -9.87
C LYS A 142 13.17 2.23 -8.68
N SER A 143 13.84 3.34 -8.35
CA SER A 143 14.91 3.35 -7.34
C SER A 143 14.87 4.58 -6.44
N GLU A 144 13.72 5.21 -6.25
CA GLU A 144 13.56 6.33 -5.31
C GLU A 144 12.09 6.52 -4.90
N ALA A 145 11.89 7.00 -3.68
CA ALA A 145 10.61 7.47 -3.20
C ALA A 145 10.30 8.86 -3.77
N SER A 146 9.02 9.21 -3.85
CA SER A 146 8.60 10.55 -4.27
C SER A 146 7.16 10.80 -3.85
N GLY A 147 6.84 12.01 -3.40
CA GLY A 147 5.46 12.44 -3.12
C GLY A 147 4.69 11.45 -2.22
N PHE A 148 5.26 11.11 -1.06
CA PHE A 148 4.71 10.17 -0.07
C PHE A 148 4.68 8.69 -0.50
N CYS A 149 5.16 8.36 -1.71
CA CYS A 149 5.09 7.04 -2.32
C CYS A 149 6.46 6.37 -2.33
N TYR A 150 6.54 5.14 -1.80
CA TYR A 150 7.78 4.36 -1.71
C TYR A 150 7.76 3.16 -2.66
N VAL A 151 6.63 2.45 -2.75
CA VAL A 151 6.36 1.27 -3.58
C VAL A 151 4.98 1.43 -4.22
#